data_AF-A0A2E6H4B9-F1
#
_entry.id   AF-A0A2E6H4B9-F1
#
_cell.length_a   1.000
_cell.length_b   1.000
_cell.length_c   1.000
_cell.angle_alpha   90.00
_cell.angle_beta   90.00
_cell.angle_gamma   90.00
#
_symmetry.space_group_name_H-M   'P 1'
#
loop_
_entity.id
_entity.type
_entity.pdbx_description
1 polymer ?
#
loop_
_entity_poly.entity_id
_entity_poly.type
_entity_poly.pdbx_seq_one_letter_code
_entity_poly.pdbx_strand_id
1 'polypeptide(L)'
;MPDELCNAEPYVAIFITHFFNKPIQNSGLLRKLYLEKDLSSYEIHKKTNWSRTSISDALRSLGIEKQNRKAPVLSYGEKLIGTMRVVHKGEQKVINKMLALLNEGQSFSQISKYLNSKNIPTKRGGSWYPSTVKEIIKREQKRKV
;
A
#
# COMPACT_ATOMS: atom_id res chain seq x y z
N MET A 1 56.26 7.85 -7.81
CA MET A 1 54.96 8.23 -7.23
C MET A 1 54.04 7.03 -7.33
N PRO A 2 53.92 6.20 -6.29
CA PRO A 2 52.83 5.26 -6.15
C PRO A 2 51.74 5.86 -5.24
N ASP A 3 50.53 5.88 -5.77
CA ASP A 3 49.28 6.33 -5.16
C ASP A 3 49.06 5.80 -3.74
N GLU A 4 48.87 6.73 -2.81
CA GLU A 4 48.07 6.52 -1.61
C GLU A 4 46.60 6.34 -2.02
N LEU A 5 46.09 5.12 -1.94
CA LEU A 5 44.65 4.88 -1.77
C LEU A 5 44.42 3.93 -0.60
N CYS A 6 44.30 4.57 0.55
CA CYS A 6 43.36 4.29 1.63
C CYS A 6 43.02 2.82 1.93
N ASN A 7 43.52 2.39 3.10
CA ASN A 7 42.82 1.54 4.06
C ASN A 7 41.30 1.46 3.85
N ALA A 8 40.84 0.41 3.19
CA ALA A 8 39.46 -0.04 3.23
C ALA A 8 39.38 -1.24 4.19
N GLU A 9 39.32 -0.89 5.47
CA GLU A 9 38.72 -1.61 6.59
C GLU A 9 38.44 -3.13 6.45
N PRO A 10 38.93 -4.00 7.37
CA PRO A 10 38.48 -5.40 7.52
C PRO A 10 36.99 -5.53 7.89
N TYR A 11 36.28 -4.40 8.01
CA TYR A 11 34.87 -4.28 8.32
C TYR A 11 33.95 -4.87 7.22
N VAL A 12 34.35 -4.84 5.95
CA VAL A 12 33.52 -5.36 4.84
C VAL A 12 33.34 -6.88 4.91
N ALA A 13 34.35 -7.63 5.38
CA ALA A 13 34.30 -9.08 5.47
C ALA A 13 33.28 -9.59 6.51
N ILE A 14 33.06 -8.85 7.59
CA ILE A 14 32.11 -9.22 8.67
C ILE A 14 30.65 -9.07 8.20
N PHE A 15 30.35 -8.10 7.32
CA PHE A 15 29.00 -7.98 6.74
C PHE A 15 28.68 -9.08 5.73
N ILE A 16 29.70 -9.62 5.03
CA ILE A 16 29.50 -10.62 3.99
C ILE A 16 29.19 -12.00 4.58
N THR A 17 29.84 -12.40 5.69
CA THR A 17 29.66 -13.75 6.27
C THR A 17 28.29 -13.94 6.95
N HIS A 18 27.69 -12.88 7.48
CA HIS A 18 26.37 -12.97 8.12
C HIS A 18 25.22 -13.27 7.14
N PHE A 19 25.39 -12.88 5.86
CA PHE A 19 24.38 -13.09 4.81
C PHE A 19 24.45 -14.47 4.13
N PHE A 20 25.55 -15.22 4.28
CA PHE A 20 25.65 -16.60 3.79
C PHE A 20 24.91 -17.61 4.66
N ASN A 21 24.70 -17.29 5.94
CA ASN A 21 23.94 -18.15 6.85
C ASN A 21 22.44 -18.10 6.53
N LYS A 22 21.78 -19.25 6.65
CA LYS A 22 20.36 -19.40 6.31
C LYS A 22 19.50 -18.53 7.23
N PRO A 23 18.35 -18.00 6.77
CA PRO A 23 17.44 -17.20 7.58
C PRO A 23 17.03 -17.87 8.90
N ILE A 24 16.96 -19.20 8.93
CA ILE A 24 16.62 -19.99 10.13
C ILE A 24 17.67 -19.89 11.24
N GLN A 25 18.95 -19.77 10.86
CA GLN A 25 20.06 -19.62 11.81
C GLN A 25 20.11 -18.18 12.36
N ASN A 26 19.69 -17.20 11.54
CA ASN A 26 19.63 -15.79 11.89
C ASN A 26 18.20 -15.36 12.29
N SER A 27 17.55 -16.13 13.17
CA SER A 27 16.15 -15.92 13.56
C SER A 27 15.89 -14.53 14.18
N GLY A 28 16.84 -13.98 14.93
CA GLY A 28 16.75 -12.63 15.51
C GLY A 28 16.72 -11.53 14.46
N LEU A 29 17.61 -11.60 13.46
CA LEU A 29 17.63 -10.66 12.34
C LEU A 29 16.36 -10.80 11.48
N LEU A 30 15.93 -12.04 11.21
CA LEU A 30 14.70 -12.30 10.46
C LEU A 30 13.47 -11.73 11.18
N ARG A 31 13.34 -11.91 12.51
CA ARG A 31 12.28 -11.31 13.32
C ARG A 31 12.31 -9.79 13.25
N LYS A 32 13.49 -9.18 13.40
CA LYS A 32 13.65 -7.72 13.33
C LYS A 32 13.25 -7.17 11.96
N LEU A 33 13.69 -7.80 10.87
CA LEU A 33 13.34 -7.38 9.52
C LEU A 33 11.84 -7.58 9.21
N TYR A 34 11.26 -8.71 9.63
CA TYR A 34 9.89 -9.06 9.29
C TYR A 34 8.85 -8.38 10.18
N LEU A 35 9.06 -8.32 11.50
CA LEU A 35 8.11 -7.76 12.46
C LEU A 35 8.36 -6.27 12.74
N GLU A 36 9.59 -5.88 13.10
CA GLU A 36 9.87 -4.50 13.51
C GLU A 36 9.95 -3.54 12.32
N LYS A 37 10.61 -3.98 11.24
CA LYS A 37 10.73 -3.17 10.01
C LYS A 37 9.55 -3.37 9.04
N ASP A 38 8.60 -4.21 9.40
CA ASP A 38 7.41 -4.57 8.62
C ASP A 38 7.70 -4.96 7.16
N LEU A 39 8.88 -5.50 6.87
CA LEU A 39 9.26 -5.89 5.52
C LEU A 39 8.56 -7.18 5.09
N SER A 40 8.20 -7.28 3.82
CA SER A 40 7.74 -8.52 3.20
C SER A 40 8.91 -9.46 2.92
N SER A 41 8.64 -10.76 2.77
CA SER A 41 9.67 -11.74 2.35
C SER A 41 10.36 -11.38 1.03
N TYR A 42 9.68 -10.62 0.16
CA TYR A 42 10.26 -10.11 -1.08
C TYR A 42 11.28 -9.00 -0.83
N GLU A 43 10.94 -8.02 0.00
CA GLU A 43 11.84 -6.92 0.35
C GLU A 43 13.04 -7.40 1.17
N ILE A 44 12.82 -8.37 2.06
CA ILE A 44 13.91 -9.04 2.78
C ILE A 44 14.87 -9.69 1.78
N HIS A 45 14.36 -10.50 0.86
CA HIS A 45 15.20 -11.09 -0.20
C HIS A 45 16.03 -10.04 -0.95
N LYS A 46 15.43 -8.89 -1.32
CA LYS A 46 16.14 -7.82 -2.03
C LYS A 46 17.22 -7.13 -1.19
N LYS A 47 17.09 -7.12 0.13
CA LYS A 47 18.04 -6.49 1.06
C LYS A 47 19.11 -7.45 1.56
N THR A 48 18.79 -8.74 1.64
CA THR A 48 19.64 -9.75 2.30
C THR A 48 20.20 -10.80 1.34
N ASN A 49 19.74 -10.83 0.08
CA ASN A 49 20.02 -11.85 -0.93
C ASN A 49 19.61 -13.30 -0.54
N TRP A 50 18.91 -13.51 0.58
CA TRP A 50 18.35 -14.81 0.91
C TRP A 50 17.24 -15.20 -0.07
N SER A 51 17.12 -16.47 -0.43
CA SER A 51 16.02 -16.91 -1.29
C SER A 51 14.67 -16.66 -0.62
N ARG A 52 13.67 -16.20 -1.40
CA ARG A 52 12.30 -15.97 -0.91
C ARG A 52 11.71 -17.21 -0.26
N THR A 53 12.00 -18.38 -0.82
CA THR A 53 11.55 -19.69 -0.31
C THR A 53 12.18 -19.98 1.06
N SER A 54 13.49 -19.79 1.20
CA SER A 54 14.17 -20.03 2.48
C SER A 54 13.71 -19.07 3.57
N ILE A 55 13.38 -17.82 3.24
CA ILE A 55 12.78 -16.87 4.17
C ILE A 55 11.40 -17.36 4.62
N SER A 56 10.53 -17.74 3.67
CA SER A 56 9.19 -18.25 3.96
C SER A 56 9.22 -19.53 4.81
N ASP A 57 10.14 -20.45 4.51
CA ASP A 57 10.29 -21.69 5.27
C ASP A 57 10.79 -21.42 6.69
N ALA A 58 11.78 -20.53 6.86
CA ALA A 58 12.25 -20.13 8.18
C ALA A 58 11.14 -19.45 9.01
N LEU A 59 10.33 -18.57 8.41
CA LEU A 59 9.18 -17.97 9.09
C LEU A 59 8.18 -19.03 9.57
N ARG A 60 7.90 -20.03 8.73
CA ARG A 60 7.00 -21.16 9.07
C ARG A 60 7.59 -22.02 10.19
N SER A 61 8.84 -22.42 10.09
CA SER A 61 9.53 -23.25 11.09
C SER A 61 9.67 -22.55 12.45
N LEU A 62 9.83 -21.22 12.46
CA LEU A 62 9.98 -20.42 13.68
C LEU A 62 8.64 -19.91 14.25
N GLY A 63 7.51 -20.18 13.57
CA GLY A 63 6.19 -19.71 13.97
C GLY A 63 6.06 -18.17 13.98
N ILE A 64 6.79 -17.48 13.11
CA ILE A 64 6.79 -16.02 13.05
C ILE A 64 5.71 -15.57 12.05
N GLU A 65 4.62 -15.01 12.57
CA GLU A 65 3.53 -14.47 11.77
C GLU A 65 3.37 -12.96 12.01
N LYS A 66 3.00 -12.21 10.96
CA LYS A 66 2.55 -10.82 11.13
C LYS A 66 1.14 -10.83 11.69
N GLN A 67 0.82 -9.86 12.54
CA GLN A 67 -0.58 -9.64 12.90
C GLN A 67 -1.40 -9.40 11.63
N ASN A 68 -2.49 -10.16 11.47
CA ASN A 68 -3.41 -10.00 10.34
C ASN A 68 -4.13 -8.66 10.46
N ARG A 69 -3.55 -7.62 9.83
CA ARG A 69 -4.16 -6.30 9.72
C ARG A 69 -5.10 -6.32 8.52
N LYS A 70 -6.39 -6.05 8.75
CA LYS A 70 -7.34 -5.85 7.66
C LYS A 70 -6.83 -4.74 6.75
N ALA A 71 -6.90 -4.97 5.44
CA ALA A 71 -6.55 -3.95 4.47
C ALA A 71 -7.31 -2.65 4.77
N PRO A 72 -6.68 -1.47 4.63
CA PRO A 72 -7.34 -0.21 4.92
C PRO A 72 -8.54 -0.04 3.99
N VAL A 73 -9.66 0.40 4.56
CA VAL A 73 -10.86 0.71 3.77
C VAL A 73 -10.59 1.96 2.93
N LEU A 74 -10.58 1.81 1.61
CA LEU A 74 -10.34 2.90 0.68
C LEU A 74 -11.64 3.64 0.37
N SER A 75 -11.54 4.96 0.40
CA SER A 75 -12.61 5.83 -0.07
C SER A 75 -12.74 5.81 -1.61
N TYR A 76 -13.92 6.12 -2.13
CA TYR A 76 -14.06 6.42 -3.57
C TYR A 76 -13.21 7.64 -3.93
N GLY A 77 -12.44 7.58 -5.01
CA GLY A 77 -11.39 8.55 -5.36
C GLY A 77 -9.97 8.13 -4.95
N GLU A 78 -9.81 7.08 -4.14
CA GLU A 78 -8.53 6.60 -3.64
C GLU A 78 -8.18 5.21 -4.18
N LYS A 79 -6.90 4.98 -4.45
CA LYS A 79 -6.33 3.68 -4.81
C LYS A 79 -5.16 3.36 -3.91
N LEU A 80 -4.99 2.10 -3.55
CA LEU A 80 -3.79 1.63 -2.86
C LEU A 80 -2.75 1.22 -3.91
N ILE A 81 -1.54 1.79 -3.81
CA ILE A 81 -0.38 1.34 -4.59
C ILE A 81 0.69 0.96 -3.56
N GLY A 82 0.95 -0.35 -3.43
CA GLY A 82 1.77 -0.88 -2.34
C GLY A 82 1.13 -0.60 -0.99
N THR A 83 1.80 0.19 -0.15
CA THR A 83 1.29 0.65 1.16
C THR A 83 0.72 2.06 1.13
N MET A 84 0.85 2.78 0.01
CA MET A 84 0.51 4.20 -0.08
C MET A 84 -0.90 4.40 -0.65
N ARG A 85 -1.62 5.38 -0.08
CA ARG A 85 -2.89 5.87 -0.63
C ARG A 85 -2.59 6.89 -1.71
N VAL A 86 -2.99 6.58 -2.93
CA VAL A 86 -2.79 7.40 -4.13
C VAL A 86 -4.15 7.81 -4.69
N VAL A 87 -4.19 8.97 -5.32
CA VAL A 87 -5.40 9.49 -5.95
C VAL A 87 -5.75 8.68 -7.20
N HIS A 88 -6.99 8.19 -7.28
CA HIS A 88 -7.50 7.49 -8.46
C HIS A 88 -8.12 8.47 -9.46
N LYS A 89 -7.38 8.81 -10.52
CA LYS A 89 -7.80 9.83 -11.51
C LYS A 89 -9.19 9.60 -12.11
N GLY A 90 -9.59 8.36 -12.40
CA GLY A 90 -10.92 8.04 -12.96
C GLY A 90 -12.07 8.36 -12.01
N GLU A 91 -12.10 7.69 -10.85
CA GLU A 91 -13.02 7.99 -9.74
C GLU A 91 -13.04 9.49 -9.34
N GLN A 92 -11.90 10.19 -9.36
CA GLN A 92 -11.88 11.63 -9.08
C GLN A 92 -12.60 12.47 -10.14
N LYS A 93 -12.55 12.11 -11.42
CA LYS A 93 -13.35 12.79 -12.45
C LYS A 93 -14.84 12.67 -12.16
N VAL A 94 -15.26 11.50 -11.68
CA VAL A 94 -16.65 11.25 -11.28
C VAL A 94 -17.03 12.12 -10.08
N ILE A 95 -16.17 12.21 -9.06
CA ILE A 95 -16.37 13.10 -7.91
C ILE A 95 -16.49 14.57 -8.35
N ASN A 96 -15.59 15.03 -9.23
CA ASN A 96 -15.65 16.39 -9.76
C ASN A 96 -16.96 16.64 -10.51
N LYS A 97 -17.44 15.65 -11.28
CA LYS A 97 -18.72 15.76 -11.98
C LYS A 97 -19.90 15.80 -11.00
N MET A 98 -19.89 15.03 -9.91
CA MET A 98 -20.91 15.12 -8.86
C MET A 98 -20.97 16.52 -8.24
N LEU A 99 -19.82 17.11 -7.93
CA LEU A 99 -19.74 18.45 -7.37
C LEU A 99 -20.24 19.51 -8.37
N ALA A 100 -19.90 19.39 -9.65
CA ALA A 100 -20.40 20.27 -10.69
C ALA A 100 -21.93 20.21 -10.80
N LEU A 101 -22.51 19.01 -10.87
CA LEU A 101 -23.97 18.83 -10.92
C LEU A 101 -24.67 19.39 -9.66
N LEU A 102 -24.05 19.26 -8.49
CA LEU A 102 -24.58 19.85 -7.26
C LEU A 102 -24.58 21.38 -7.32
N ASN A 103 -23.51 21.99 -7.83
CA ASN A 103 -23.43 23.45 -8.02
C ASN A 103 -24.44 23.96 -9.06
N GLU A 104 -24.81 23.13 -10.04
CA GLU A 104 -25.89 23.39 -10.99
C GLU A 104 -27.31 23.26 -10.36
N GLY A 105 -27.41 22.93 -9.07
CA GLY A 105 -28.67 22.82 -8.34
C GLY A 105 -29.34 21.45 -8.42
N GLN A 106 -28.67 20.43 -8.97
CA GLN A 106 -29.22 19.07 -9.02
C GLN A 106 -29.27 18.44 -7.62
N SER A 107 -30.36 17.73 -7.33
CA SER A 107 -30.51 16.95 -6.11
C SER A 107 -29.64 15.68 -6.14
N PHE A 108 -29.33 15.13 -4.96
CA PHE A 108 -28.58 13.88 -4.84
C PHE A 108 -29.24 12.70 -5.57
N SER A 109 -30.58 12.67 -5.64
CA SER A 109 -31.34 11.65 -6.36
C SER A 109 -31.18 11.76 -7.88
N GLN A 110 -31.18 12.99 -8.41
CA GLN A 110 -30.90 13.23 -9.84
C GLN A 110 -29.46 12.85 -10.19
N ILE A 111 -28.49 13.20 -9.33
CA ILE A 111 -27.08 12.85 -9.53
C ILE A 111 -26.92 11.32 -9.55
N SER A 112 -27.49 10.57 -8.60
CA SER A 112 -27.39 9.11 -8.60
C SER A 112 -28.02 8.47 -9.84
N LYS A 113 -29.19 8.98 -10.28
CA LYS A 113 -29.84 8.51 -11.51
C LYS A 113 -28.97 8.78 -12.75
N TYR A 114 -28.35 9.95 -12.84
CA TYR A 114 -27.43 10.31 -13.92
C TYR A 114 -26.21 9.37 -13.96
N LEU A 115 -25.61 9.05 -12.82
CA LEU A 115 -24.45 8.16 -12.76
C LEU A 115 -24.82 6.72 -13.16
N ASN A 116 -25.98 6.25 -12.70
CA ASN A 116 -26.49 4.93 -13.06
C ASN A 116 -26.87 4.85 -14.54
N SER A 117 -27.50 5.88 -15.12
CA SER A 117 -27.84 5.89 -16.55
C SER A 117 -26.62 5.94 -17.46
N LYS A 118 -25.50 6.47 -16.97
CA LYS A 118 -24.20 6.44 -17.64
C LYS A 118 -23.39 5.18 -17.37
N ASN A 119 -23.96 4.18 -16.68
CA ASN A 119 -23.29 2.92 -16.30
C ASN A 119 -21.95 3.14 -15.58
N ILE A 120 -21.84 4.19 -14.76
CA ILE A 120 -20.64 4.45 -13.97
C ILE A 120 -20.73 3.59 -12.70
N PRO A 121 -19.84 2.60 -12.51
CA PRO A 121 -19.90 1.75 -11.33
C PRO A 121 -19.40 2.47 -10.07
N THR A 122 -19.94 2.08 -8.91
CA THR A 122 -19.33 2.43 -7.61
C THR A 122 -18.03 1.65 -7.37
N LYS A 123 -17.30 1.95 -6.28
CA LYS A 123 -16.03 1.27 -5.95
C LYS A 123 -16.09 -0.26 -5.95
N ARG A 124 -17.25 -0.81 -5.55
CA ARG A 124 -17.50 -2.25 -5.45
C ARG A 124 -18.27 -2.81 -6.66
N GLY A 125 -18.47 -2.01 -7.71
CA GLY A 125 -19.18 -2.44 -8.93
C GLY A 125 -20.71 -2.38 -8.85
N GLY A 126 -21.29 -1.82 -7.78
CA GLY A 126 -22.74 -1.65 -7.64
C GLY A 126 -23.26 -0.30 -8.15
N SER A 127 -24.57 -0.10 -8.06
CA SER A 127 -25.27 1.14 -8.42
C SER A 127 -25.10 2.26 -7.41
N TRP A 128 -25.27 3.50 -7.87
CA TRP A 128 -25.27 4.69 -7.04
C TRP A 128 -26.60 4.85 -6.31
N TYR A 129 -26.54 4.94 -4.99
CA TYR A 129 -27.65 5.35 -4.13
C TYR A 129 -27.49 6.83 -3.74
N PRO A 130 -28.60 7.59 -3.56
CA PRO A 130 -28.54 9.00 -3.18
C PRO A 130 -27.78 9.24 -1.87
N SER A 131 -27.86 8.31 -0.91
CA SER A 131 -27.12 8.35 0.35
C SER A 131 -25.61 8.30 0.14
N THR A 132 -25.12 7.38 -0.71
CA THR A 132 -23.70 7.25 -1.05
C THR A 132 -23.16 8.51 -1.71
N VAL A 133 -23.93 9.10 -2.63
CA VAL A 133 -23.56 10.37 -3.30
C VAL A 133 -23.44 11.49 -2.27
N LYS A 134 -24.41 11.62 -1.37
CA LYS A 134 -24.42 12.62 -0.30
C LYS A 134 -23.20 12.50 0.62
N GLU A 135 -22.86 11.28 1.04
CA GLU A 135 -21.69 11.02 1.90
C GLU A 135 -20.38 11.43 1.24
N ILE A 136 -20.20 11.08 -0.04
CA ILE A 136 -18.99 11.43 -0.81
C ILE A 136 -18.89 12.94 -0.95
N ILE A 137 -19.96 13.61 -1.37
CA ILE A 137 -19.97 15.08 -1.52
C ILE A 137 -19.64 15.76 -0.19
N LYS A 138 -20.29 15.37 0.91
CA LYS A 138 -20.05 15.94 2.24
C LYS A 138 -18.58 15.77 2.66
N ARG A 139 -17.99 14.61 2.39
CA ARG A 139 -16.57 14.34 2.65
C ARG A 139 -15.66 15.26 1.84
N GLU A 140 -15.93 15.42 0.55
CA GLU A 140 -15.12 16.26 -0.33
C GLU A 140 -15.24 17.75 -0.01
N GLN A 141 -16.43 18.23 0.38
CA GLN A 141 -16.61 19.59 0.88
C GLN A 141 -15.79 19.83 2.14
N LYS A 142 -15.82 18.89 3.11
CA LYS A 142 -15.02 18.99 4.34
C LYS A 142 -13.51 18.98 4.07
N ARG A 143 -13.04 18.33 3.00
CA ARG A 143 -11.62 18.31 2.61
C ARG A 143 -11.15 19.60 1.95
N LYS A 144 -12.07 20.41 1.42
CA LYS A 144 -11.77 21.68 0.75
C LYS A 144 -11.80 22.88 1.70
N VAL A 145 -12.43 22.74 2.87
CA VAL A 145 -12.44 23.71 3.97
C VAL A 145 -11.20 23.48 4.83
#